data_AF-A0A938S075-F1
#
_entry.id   AF-A0A938S075-F1
#
_cell.length_a   1.000
_cell.length_b   1.000
_cell.length_c   1.000
_cell.angle_alpha   90.00
_cell.angle_beta   90.00
_cell.angle_gamma   90.00
#
_symmetry.space_group_name_H-M   'P 1'
#
loop_
_entity.id
_entity.type
_entity.pdbx_description
1 polymer ?
#
loop_
_entity_poly.entity_id
_entity_poly.type
_entity_poly.pdbx_seq_one_letter_code
_entity_poly.pdbx_strand_id
1 'polypeptide(L)'
;MLDPFWLMVVVIALALLFDYINGFHDTANAIATVVSTNVLSPRAAVLLAALFNFAGAFLGTGVAKTIGGDIASPASVTQTVVLCALLAAIAWNLLTWWFGIPSSSSHTLVGGIVGSVAARRVLAEGQDAWTALSALLQSGGVTKVLKGLVFSPLSGFVVGLLMMVATTWVVRRLAPATVNKLFKRLQLVSASAMALSHGTNDAQKVMGIATMALFAYYGGGKPSDAPGWLDVATWQAKHELVVPAWVIGACAMAMAAGTAAGGWRIMRTMGSRIIRLKPIHGFCAETAGAVVLFTAAQLHAPVSTTHAISSSIMGVGASRRLSAVRWGVAGNMIVAWILTLPVSALLGAVAYAVLRTYFGP
;
A
#
# COMPACT_ATOMS: atom_id res chain seq x y z
N MET A 1 17.23 11.77 -26.26
CA MET A 1 16.04 11.28 -25.54
C MET A 1 16.05 9.76 -25.59
N LEU A 2 15.78 9.05 -24.48
CA LEU A 2 15.56 7.61 -24.55
C LEU A 2 14.39 7.34 -25.50
N ASP A 3 14.47 6.27 -26.27
CA ASP A 3 13.33 5.82 -27.07
C ASP A 3 12.12 5.59 -26.14
N PRO A 4 10.91 6.06 -26.51
CA PRO A 4 9.70 5.88 -25.71
C PRO A 4 9.42 4.41 -25.33
N PHE A 5 9.87 3.45 -26.13
CA PHE A 5 9.81 2.02 -25.80
C PHE A 5 10.71 1.69 -24.61
N TRP A 6 11.97 2.11 -24.65
CA TRP A 6 12.92 1.83 -23.56
C TRP A 6 12.52 2.53 -22.26
N LEU A 7 11.95 3.73 -22.36
CA LEU A 7 11.41 4.43 -21.19
C LEU A 7 10.23 3.66 -20.57
N MET A 8 9.31 3.12 -21.38
CA MET A 8 8.24 2.24 -20.92
C MET A 8 8.80 1.01 -20.18
N VAL A 9 9.79 0.33 -20.77
CA VAL A 9 10.42 -0.85 -20.16
C VAL A 9 11.02 -0.51 -18.79
N VAL A 10 11.73 0.63 -18.69
CA VAL A 10 12.29 1.11 -17.42
C VAL A 10 11.19 1.41 -16.39
N VAL A 11 10.09 2.05 -16.80
CA VAL A 11 8.97 2.34 -15.91
C VAL A 11 8.32 1.05 -15.38
N ILE A 12 8.10 0.05 -16.24
CA ILE A 12 7.56 -1.25 -15.81
C ILE A 12 8.55 -1.96 -14.85
N ALA A 13 9.84 -1.96 -15.17
CA ALA A 13 10.85 -2.54 -14.29
C ALA A 13 10.88 -1.85 -12.91
N LEU A 14 10.77 -0.52 -12.86
CA LEU A 14 10.70 0.24 -11.62
C LEU A 14 9.38 0.03 -10.87
N ALA A 15 8.27 -0.16 -11.57
CA ALA A 15 6.99 -0.50 -10.94
C ALA A 15 7.09 -1.85 -10.23
N LEU A 16 7.65 -2.87 -10.89
CA LEU A 16 7.89 -4.19 -10.28
C LEU A 16 8.92 -4.12 -9.14
N LEU A 17 9.97 -3.31 -9.28
CA LEU A 17 10.93 -3.07 -8.20
C LEU A 17 10.25 -2.40 -6.99
N PHE A 18 9.38 -1.42 -7.23
CA PHE A 18 8.60 -0.79 -6.18
C PHE A 18 7.67 -1.80 -5.50
N ASP A 19 7.02 -2.70 -6.24
CA ASP A 19 6.16 -3.75 -5.65
C ASP A 19 6.95 -4.75 -4.82
N TYR A 20 8.14 -5.14 -5.29
CA TYR A 20 9.08 -5.93 -4.52
C TYR A 20 9.49 -5.21 -3.23
N ILE A 21 9.82 -3.92 -3.31
CA ILE A 21 10.16 -3.10 -2.15
C ILE A 21 8.97 -3.03 -1.19
N ASN A 22 7.78 -2.82 -1.72
CA ASN A 22 6.55 -2.78 -0.93
C ASN A 22 6.31 -4.12 -0.20
N GLY A 23 6.46 -5.24 -0.90
CA GLY A 23 6.30 -6.58 -0.32
C GLY A 23 7.19 -6.78 0.90
N PHE A 24 8.48 -6.41 0.82
CA PHE A 24 9.38 -6.57 1.96
C PHE A 24 9.15 -5.51 3.05
N HIS A 25 8.84 -4.27 2.68
CA HIS A 25 8.58 -3.17 3.60
C HIS A 25 7.36 -3.49 4.47
N ASP A 26 6.28 -3.93 3.84
CA ASP A 26 4.99 -4.18 4.49
C ASP A 26 4.80 -5.64 4.92
N THR A 27 5.82 -6.49 4.77
CA THR A 27 5.85 -7.83 5.39
C THR A 27 5.49 -7.75 6.88
N ALA A 28 5.99 -6.71 7.58
CA ALA A 28 5.71 -6.49 8.99
C ALA A 28 4.21 -6.39 9.31
N ASN A 29 3.39 -5.89 8.38
CA ASN A 29 1.95 -5.73 8.56
C ASN A 29 1.22 -7.07 8.62
N ALA A 30 1.72 -8.08 7.93
CA ALA A 30 1.11 -9.41 7.89
C ALA A 30 1.66 -10.36 8.97
N ILE A 31 2.92 -10.22 9.39
CA ILE A 31 3.59 -11.26 10.21
C ILE A 31 4.11 -10.80 11.57
N ALA A 32 4.20 -9.50 11.86
CA ALA A 32 4.81 -9.05 13.11
C ALA A 32 4.04 -9.56 14.35
N THR A 33 2.73 -9.70 14.24
CA THR A 33 1.82 -10.23 15.27
C THR A 33 2.01 -11.74 15.49
N VAL A 34 2.05 -12.57 14.44
CA VAL A 34 2.19 -14.03 14.57
C VAL A 34 3.58 -14.46 15.03
N VAL A 35 4.61 -13.68 14.68
CA VAL A 35 5.98 -13.88 15.14
C VAL A 35 6.15 -13.41 16.59
N SER A 36 5.61 -12.25 16.96
CA SER A 36 5.72 -11.72 18.34
C SER A 36 4.96 -12.55 19.37
N THR A 37 3.88 -13.25 18.96
CA THR A 37 3.14 -14.17 19.83
C THR A 37 3.75 -15.58 19.87
N ASN A 38 4.85 -15.82 19.15
CA ASN A 38 5.50 -17.13 19.01
C ASN A 38 4.53 -18.23 18.53
N VAL A 39 3.63 -17.88 17.61
CA VAL A 39 2.76 -18.85 16.93
C VAL A 39 3.47 -19.49 15.76
N LEU A 40 4.23 -18.70 14.99
CA LEU A 40 5.09 -19.19 13.91
C LEU A 40 6.53 -18.73 14.10
N SER A 41 7.46 -19.53 13.58
CA SER A 41 8.84 -19.09 13.40
C SER A 41 8.89 -18.00 12.31
N PRO A 42 9.86 -17.08 12.35
CA PRO A 42 9.96 -16.01 11.37
C PRO A 42 9.96 -16.49 9.91
N ARG A 43 10.67 -17.59 9.61
CA ARG A 43 10.73 -18.17 8.26
C ARG A 43 9.36 -18.70 7.81
N ALA A 44 8.68 -19.44 8.67
CA ALA A 44 7.35 -19.98 8.35
C ALA A 44 6.32 -18.85 8.14
N ALA A 45 6.40 -17.80 8.95
CA ALA A 45 5.50 -16.65 8.84
C ALA A 45 5.71 -15.91 7.51
N VAL A 46 6.96 -15.68 7.10
CA VAL A 46 7.30 -15.05 5.82
C VAL A 46 6.79 -15.89 4.63
N LEU A 47 6.98 -17.21 4.65
CA LEU A 47 6.48 -18.09 3.58
C LEU A 47 4.95 -18.09 3.48
N LEU A 48 4.27 -18.15 4.63
CA LEU A 48 2.81 -18.05 4.70
C LEU A 48 2.34 -16.71 4.08
N ALA A 49 2.93 -15.60 4.52
CA ALA A 49 2.56 -14.29 4.03
C ALA A 49 2.85 -14.12 2.53
N ALA A 50 3.97 -14.63 2.02
CA ALA A 50 4.29 -14.58 0.60
C ALA A 50 3.26 -15.36 -0.25
N LEU A 51 2.85 -16.56 0.20
CA LEU A 51 1.84 -17.37 -0.48
C LEU A 51 0.47 -16.66 -0.52
N PHE A 52 0.03 -16.13 0.61
CA PHE A 52 -1.27 -15.45 0.68
C PHE A 52 -1.26 -14.06 0.02
N ASN A 53 -0.15 -13.32 0.06
CA ASN A 53 0.03 -12.09 -0.74
C ASN A 53 -0.08 -12.40 -2.23
N PHE A 54 0.61 -13.45 -2.70
CA PHE A 54 0.54 -13.91 -4.09
C PHE A 54 -0.91 -14.24 -4.48
N ALA A 55 -1.59 -15.08 -3.70
CA ALA A 55 -2.98 -15.45 -3.96
C ALA A 55 -3.92 -14.23 -3.95
N GLY A 56 -3.74 -13.33 -2.99
CA GLY A 56 -4.55 -12.13 -2.83
C GLY A 56 -4.47 -11.20 -4.03
N ALA A 57 -3.31 -11.09 -4.68
CA ALA A 57 -3.14 -10.28 -5.87
C ALA A 57 -4.10 -10.67 -7.02
N PHE A 58 -4.55 -11.93 -7.09
CA PHE A 58 -5.48 -12.40 -8.13
C PHE A 58 -6.97 -12.20 -7.80
N LEU A 59 -7.34 -11.78 -6.58
CA LEU A 59 -8.74 -11.72 -6.16
C LEU A 59 -9.47 -10.42 -6.55
N GLY A 60 -8.82 -9.51 -7.28
CA GLY A 60 -9.51 -8.32 -7.80
C GLY A 60 -8.60 -7.33 -8.52
N THR A 61 -9.21 -6.30 -9.10
CA THR A 61 -8.54 -5.20 -9.79
C THR A 61 -9.16 -3.83 -9.49
N GLY A 62 -10.13 -3.76 -8.56
CA GLY A 62 -10.87 -2.52 -8.26
C GLY A 62 -9.99 -1.37 -7.74
N VAL A 63 -9.02 -1.67 -6.88
CA VAL A 63 -8.05 -0.67 -6.39
C VAL A 63 -7.12 -0.22 -7.52
N ALA A 64 -6.73 -1.13 -8.41
CA ALA A 64 -5.90 -0.81 -9.58
C ALA A 64 -6.59 0.21 -10.49
N LYS A 65 -7.91 0.06 -10.69
CA LYS A 65 -8.73 1.01 -11.46
C LYS A 65 -8.72 2.41 -10.84
N THR A 66 -8.91 2.51 -9.52
CA THR A 66 -8.88 3.81 -8.83
C THR A 66 -7.49 4.45 -8.86
N ILE A 67 -6.41 3.68 -8.68
CA ILE A 67 -5.05 4.22 -8.75
C ILE A 67 -4.69 4.68 -10.18
N GLY A 68 -5.01 3.88 -11.20
CA GLY A 68 -4.63 4.16 -12.58
C GLY A 68 -5.54 5.14 -13.32
N GLY A 69 -6.75 5.44 -12.81
CA GLY A 69 -7.72 6.30 -13.48
C GLY A 69 -8.13 7.57 -12.71
N ASP A 70 -8.18 7.52 -11.37
CA ASP A 70 -8.82 8.60 -10.59
C ASP A 70 -7.83 9.61 -9.99
N ILE A 71 -6.51 9.31 -9.95
CA ILE A 71 -5.51 10.15 -9.25
C ILE A 71 -5.11 11.38 -10.08
N ALA A 72 -4.96 11.24 -11.38
CA ALA A 72 -4.59 12.33 -12.27
C ALA A 72 -5.23 12.12 -13.64
N SER A 73 -5.57 13.21 -14.33
CA SER A 73 -6.13 13.13 -15.67
C SER A 73 -5.12 12.44 -16.61
N PRO A 74 -5.57 11.59 -17.54
CA PRO A 74 -4.64 10.85 -18.39
C PRO A 74 -3.71 11.72 -19.23
N ALA A 75 -4.16 12.93 -19.61
CA ALA A 75 -3.34 13.92 -20.32
C ALA A 75 -2.15 14.43 -19.48
N SER A 76 -2.28 14.44 -18.15
CA SER A 76 -1.24 14.91 -17.23
C SER A 76 -0.26 13.80 -16.81
N VAL A 77 -0.50 12.54 -17.17
CA VAL A 77 0.34 11.40 -16.80
C VAL A 77 1.18 10.94 -17.99
N THR A 78 2.40 11.48 -18.12
CA THR A 78 3.40 10.99 -19.06
C THR A 78 4.26 9.89 -18.43
N GLN A 79 4.98 9.12 -19.25
CA GLN A 79 5.94 8.14 -18.73
C GLN A 79 6.99 8.79 -17.82
N THR A 80 7.42 10.02 -18.11
CA THR A 80 8.33 10.80 -17.27
C THR A 80 7.74 11.07 -15.90
N VAL A 81 6.45 11.44 -15.82
CA VAL A 81 5.75 11.63 -14.54
C VAL A 81 5.69 10.33 -13.75
N VAL A 82 5.30 9.21 -14.39
CA VAL A 82 5.24 7.91 -13.71
C VAL A 82 6.62 7.47 -13.21
N LEU A 83 7.66 7.66 -14.01
CA LEU A 83 9.05 7.41 -13.64
C LEU A 83 9.43 8.20 -12.37
N CYS A 84 9.16 9.50 -12.35
CA CYS A 84 9.48 10.37 -11.22
C CYS A 84 8.72 9.96 -9.95
N ALA A 85 7.43 9.63 -10.10
CA ALA A 85 6.60 9.15 -8.99
C ALA A 85 7.14 7.85 -8.38
N LEU A 86 7.53 6.89 -9.22
CA LEU A 86 8.11 5.61 -8.79
C LEU A 86 9.46 5.81 -8.11
N LEU A 87 10.34 6.66 -8.65
CA LEU A 87 11.64 6.96 -8.03
C LEU A 87 11.46 7.60 -6.65
N ALA A 88 10.55 8.58 -6.52
CA ALA A 88 10.22 9.19 -5.24
C ALA A 88 9.67 8.16 -4.25
N ALA A 89 8.79 7.27 -4.72
CA ALA A 89 8.19 6.24 -3.89
C ALA A 89 9.20 5.20 -3.39
N ILE A 90 10.08 4.74 -4.28
CA ILE A 90 11.19 3.85 -3.95
C ILE A 90 12.14 4.51 -2.96
N ALA A 91 12.56 5.74 -3.21
CA ALA A 91 13.52 6.45 -2.37
C ALA A 91 13.00 6.61 -0.94
N TRP A 92 11.75 7.06 -0.77
CA TRP A 92 11.17 7.21 0.56
C TRP A 92 10.94 5.88 1.26
N ASN A 93 10.42 4.85 0.58
CA ASN A 93 10.23 3.53 1.16
C ASN A 93 11.56 2.92 1.65
N LEU A 94 12.64 3.05 0.88
CA LEU A 94 13.96 2.57 1.30
C LEU A 94 14.51 3.38 2.49
N LEU A 95 14.28 4.69 2.52
CA LEU A 95 14.69 5.56 3.62
C LEU A 95 13.96 5.19 4.92
N THR A 96 12.64 5.06 4.88
CA THR A 96 11.82 4.71 6.05
C THR A 96 12.16 3.31 6.54
N TRP A 97 12.37 2.35 5.63
CA TRP A 97 12.86 1.03 5.99
C TRP A 97 14.24 1.06 6.64
N TRP A 98 15.18 1.86 6.13
CA TRP A 98 16.52 1.98 6.69
C TRP A 98 16.48 2.40 8.16
N PHE A 99 15.61 3.36 8.48
CA PHE A 99 15.37 3.83 9.86
C PHE A 99 14.38 2.97 10.64
N GLY A 100 13.78 1.93 10.04
CA GLY A 100 12.80 1.06 10.68
C GLY A 100 11.50 1.77 11.05
N ILE A 101 11.15 2.83 10.32
CA ILE A 101 9.94 3.64 10.51
C ILE A 101 8.81 2.97 9.70
N PRO A 102 7.69 2.57 10.33
CA PRO A 102 6.53 2.04 9.61
C PRO A 102 5.83 3.18 8.86
N SER A 103 6.13 3.34 7.58
CA SER A 103 5.43 4.24 6.65
C SER A 103 4.42 3.49 5.80
N SER A 104 3.64 4.23 5.01
CA SER A 104 2.68 3.65 4.07
C SER A 104 3.17 3.81 2.63
N SER A 105 3.40 2.69 1.94
CA SER A 105 3.75 2.69 0.52
C SER A 105 2.65 3.33 -0.36
N SER A 106 1.37 3.14 -0.01
CA SER A 106 0.24 3.78 -0.72
C SER A 106 0.37 5.30 -0.76
N HIS A 107 0.59 5.91 0.41
CA HIS A 107 0.71 7.35 0.54
C HIS A 107 1.98 7.87 -0.12
N THR A 108 3.05 7.09 -0.03
CA THR A 108 4.30 7.44 -0.70
C THR A 108 4.12 7.53 -2.20
N LEU A 109 3.48 6.52 -2.80
CA LEU A 109 3.18 6.44 -4.22
C LEU A 109 2.27 7.58 -4.69
N VAL A 110 1.16 7.81 -3.97
CA VAL A 110 0.20 8.89 -4.29
C VAL A 110 0.87 10.26 -4.17
N GLY A 111 1.63 10.50 -3.10
CA GLY A 111 2.38 11.75 -2.96
C GLY A 111 3.37 11.94 -4.10
N GLY A 112 4.12 10.91 -4.50
CA GLY A 112 5.03 10.94 -5.64
C GLY A 112 4.33 11.32 -6.96
N ILE A 113 3.13 10.78 -7.21
CA ILE A 113 2.31 11.14 -8.38
C ILE A 113 1.85 12.61 -8.28
N VAL A 114 1.26 13.01 -7.15
CA VAL A 114 0.78 14.39 -6.96
C VAL A 114 1.90 15.40 -7.14
N GLY A 115 3.07 15.14 -6.56
CA GLY A 115 4.24 16.00 -6.67
C GLY A 115 4.81 16.11 -8.07
N SER A 116 4.97 14.99 -8.76
CA SER A 116 5.48 14.97 -10.14
C SER A 116 4.51 15.61 -11.13
N VAL A 117 3.20 15.38 -11.00
CA VAL A 117 2.19 16.02 -11.85
C VAL A 117 2.10 17.52 -11.57
N ALA A 118 2.13 17.94 -10.30
CA ALA A 118 2.13 19.36 -9.95
C ALA A 118 3.37 20.05 -10.53
N ALA A 119 4.55 19.44 -10.39
CA ALA A 119 5.78 19.97 -10.96
C ALA A 119 5.72 20.06 -12.49
N ARG A 120 5.12 19.08 -13.19
CA ARG A 120 4.88 19.16 -14.62
C ARG A 120 4.03 20.36 -15.00
N ARG A 121 2.87 20.53 -14.36
CA ARG A 121 1.95 21.64 -14.66
C ARG A 121 2.62 23.00 -14.46
N VAL A 122 3.44 23.14 -13.43
CA VAL A 122 4.19 24.38 -13.17
C VAL A 122 5.31 24.58 -14.19
N LEU A 123 6.14 23.56 -14.39
CA LEU A 123 7.43 23.70 -15.07
C LEU A 123 7.34 23.53 -16.59
N ALA A 124 6.37 22.76 -17.09
CA ALA A 124 6.16 22.52 -18.51
C ALA A 124 4.96 23.28 -19.07
N GLU A 125 3.89 23.43 -18.29
CA GLU A 125 2.64 24.08 -18.74
C GLU A 125 2.51 25.54 -18.24
N GLY A 126 3.44 26.00 -17.41
CA GLY A 126 3.48 27.39 -16.93
C GLY A 126 2.36 27.75 -15.94
N GLN A 127 1.69 26.77 -15.34
CA GLN A 127 0.64 27.03 -14.36
C GLN A 127 1.22 27.54 -13.03
N ASP A 128 0.43 28.35 -12.33
CA ASP A 128 0.74 28.73 -10.95
C ASP A 128 0.78 27.48 -10.03
N ALA A 129 1.72 27.47 -9.09
CA ALA A 129 1.99 26.32 -8.23
C ALA A 129 0.81 25.96 -7.32
N TRP A 130 0.11 26.96 -6.79
CA TRP A 130 -1.07 26.73 -5.96
C TRP A 130 -2.23 26.19 -6.78
N THR A 131 -2.43 26.72 -7.98
CA THR A 131 -3.45 26.25 -8.91
C THR A 131 -3.19 24.81 -9.34
N ALA A 132 -1.94 24.47 -9.66
CA ALA A 132 -1.55 23.12 -10.06
C ALA A 132 -1.82 22.08 -8.94
N LEU A 133 -1.47 22.43 -7.69
CA LEU A 133 -1.66 21.56 -6.54
C LEU A 133 -3.13 21.44 -6.12
N SER A 134 -3.86 22.55 -6.05
CA SER A 134 -5.26 22.56 -5.60
C SER A 134 -6.17 21.75 -6.54
N ALA A 135 -5.93 21.81 -7.85
CA ALA A 135 -6.65 20.98 -8.82
C ALA A 135 -6.42 19.48 -8.59
N LEU A 136 -5.21 19.06 -8.18
CA LEU A 136 -4.92 17.65 -7.88
C LEU A 136 -5.52 17.20 -6.55
N LEU A 137 -5.49 18.07 -5.52
CA LEU A 137 -6.10 17.76 -4.22
C LEU A 137 -7.62 17.57 -4.32
N GLN A 138 -8.26 18.25 -5.28
CA GLN A 138 -9.69 18.12 -5.56
C GLN A 138 -10.02 16.94 -6.48
N SER A 139 -9.02 16.22 -7.02
CA SER A 139 -9.26 15.03 -7.83
C SER A 139 -9.93 13.93 -6.99
N GLY A 140 -10.81 13.15 -7.63
CA GLY A 140 -11.54 12.08 -6.96
C GLY A 140 -10.62 11.05 -6.30
N GLY A 141 -9.54 10.64 -6.97
CA GLY A 141 -8.58 9.66 -6.48
C GLY A 141 -7.76 10.15 -5.30
N VAL A 142 -7.19 11.37 -5.39
CA VAL A 142 -6.44 11.95 -4.26
C VAL A 142 -7.36 12.18 -3.07
N THR A 143 -8.58 12.66 -3.29
CA THR A 143 -9.57 12.82 -2.23
C THR A 143 -9.91 11.49 -1.55
N LYS A 144 -10.08 10.39 -2.32
CA LYS A 144 -10.29 9.04 -1.77
C LYS A 144 -9.10 8.58 -0.92
N VAL A 145 -7.87 8.83 -1.37
CA VAL A 145 -6.65 8.49 -0.62
C VAL A 145 -6.56 9.31 0.68
N LEU A 146 -6.78 10.61 0.62
CA LEU A 146 -6.76 11.50 1.80
C LEU A 146 -7.85 11.14 2.80
N LYS A 147 -9.05 10.78 2.33
CA LYS A 147 -10.09 10.21 3.20
C LYS A 147 -9.60 8.90 3.82
N GLY A 148 -9.02 8.00 3.03
CA GLY A 148 -8.41 6.75 3.49
C GLY A 148 -7.34 6.96 4.56
N LEU A 149 -6.53 8.03 4.47
CA LEU A 149 -5.51 8.41 5.46
C LEU A 149 -6.08 8.58 6.86
N VAL A 150 -7.29 9.16 6.96
CA VAL A 150 -7.98 9.45 8.22
C VAL A 150 -8.87 8.29 8.66
N PHE A 151 -9.65 7.74 7.72
CA PHE A 151 -10.60 6.67 8.04
C PHE A 151 -9.91 5.35 8.37
N SER A 152 -8.81 4.97 7.71
CA SER A 152 -8.18 3.66 7.96
C SER A 152 -7.59 3.52 9.37
N PRO A 153 -6.87 4.50 9.95
CA PRO A 153 -6.48 4.41 11.36
C PRO A 153 -7.69 4.35 12.30
N LEU A 154 -8.72 5.19 12.08
CA LEU A 154 -9.89 5.24 12.96
C LEU A 154 -10.68 3.94 12.93
N SER A 155 -10.99 3.44 11.73
CA SER A 155 -11.69 2.16 11.55
C SER A 155 -10.87 1.01 12.12
N GLY A 156 -9.57 0.95 11.86
CA GLY A 156 -8.72 -0.10 12.42
C GLY A 156 -8.71 -0.08 13.95
N PHE A 157 -8.61 1.10 14.58
CA PHE A 157 -8.66 1.24 16.03
C PHE A 157 -10.00 0.79 16.61
N VAL A 158 -11.11 1.28 16.06
CA VAL A 158 -12.46 0.97 16.54
C VAL A 158 -12.77 -0.52 16.35
N VAL A 159 -12.56 -1.05 15.15
CA VAL A 159 -12.82 -2.47 14.85
C VAL A 159 -11.91 -3.37 15.69
N GLY A 160 -10.64 -3.02 15.87
CA GLY A 160 -9.72 -3.76 16.74
C GLY A 160 -10.18 -3.79 18.20
N LEU A 161 -10.63 -2.66 18.73
CA LEU A 161 -11.18 -2.55 20.08
C LEU A 161 -12.44 -3.41 20.23
N LEU A 162 -13.40 -3.27 19.31
CA LEU A 162 -14.65 -4.02 19.33
C LEU A 162 -14.41 -5.52 19.20
N MET A 163 -13.51 -5.94 18.30
CA MET A 163 -13.14 -7.35 18.16
C MET A 163 -12.54 -7.91 19.43
N MET A 164 -11.68 -7.16 20.12
CA MET A 164 -11.11 -7.63 21.38
C MET A 164 -12.15 -7.75 22.48
N VAL A 165 -13.06 -6.78 22.59
CA VAL A 165 -14.19 -6.84 23.54
C VAL A 165 -15.04 -8.07 23.25
N ALA A 166 -15.58 -8.20 22.03
CA ALA A 166 -16.43 -9.31 21.64
C ALA A 166 -15.77 -10.68 21.88
N THR A 167 -14.51 -10.83 21.45
CA THR A 167 -13.76 -12.06 21.61
C THR A 167 -13.58 -12.41 23.09
N THR A 168 -13.25 -11.41 23.92
CA THR A 168 -13.08 -11.61 25.37
C THR A 168 -14.38 -12.04 26.03
N TRP A 169 -15.52 -11.45 25.64
CA TRP A 169 -16.84 -11.83 26.16
C TRP A 169 -17.22 -13.27 25.81
N VAL A 170 -16.87 -13.73 24.60
CA VAL A 170 -17.09 -15.12 24.16
C VAL A 170 -16.27 -16.10 24.99
N VAL A 171 -14.98 -15.79 25.23
CA VAL A 171 -14.06 -16.74 25.89
C VAL A 171 -13.89 -16.51 27.39
N ARG A 172 -14.63 -15.58 28.01
CA ARG A 172 -14.47 -15.18 29.43
C ARG A 172 -14.63 -16.32 30.44
N ARG A 173 -15.34 -17.39 30.08
CA ARG A 173 -15.58 -18.56 30.93
C ARG A 173 -14.53 -19.67 30.74
N LEU A 174 -13.63 -19.51 29.77
CA LEU A 174 -12.60 -20.51 29.46
C LEU A 174 -11.33 -20.28 30.29
N ALA A 175 -10.67 -21.38 30.67
CA ALA A 175 -9.38 -21.31 31.34
C ALA A 175 -8.31 -20.64 30.44
N PRO A 176 -7.39 -19.84 30.99
CA PRO A 176 -6.36 -19.14 30.20
C PRO A 176 -5.50 -20.06 29.31
N ALA A 177 -5.22 -21.29 29.76
CA ALA A 177 -4.47 -22.27 28.98
C ALA A 177 -5.23 -22.71 27.71
N THR A 178 -6.54 -22.95 27.83
CA THR A 178 -7.42 -23.31 26.71
C THR A 178 -7.54 -22.16 25.72
N VAL A 179 -7.73 -20.93 26.21
CA VAL A 179 -7.73 -19.71 25.40
C VAL A 179 -6.43 -19.61 24.61
N ASN A 180 -5.29 -19.75 25.25
CA ASN A 180 -4.00 -19.67 24.57
C ASN A 180 -3.86 -20.74 23.47
N LYS A 181 -4.21 -22.01 23.75
CA LYS A 181 -4.14 -23.10 22.77
C LYS A 181 -5.05 -22.87 21.56
N LEU A 182 -6.27 -22.38 21.80
CA LEU A 182 -7.23 -22.06 20.74
C LEU A 182 -6.73 -20.92 19.86
N PHE A 183 -6.35 -19.79 20.45
CA PHE A 183 -5.95 -18.61 19.69
C PHE A 183 -4.61 -18.77 18.99
N LYS A 184 -3.71 -19.67 19.44
CA LYS A 184 -2.55 -20.04 18.61
C LYS A 184 -2.96 -20.61 17.25
N ARG A 185 -4.06 -21.37 17.18
CA ARG A 185 -4.57 -21.93 15.93
C ARG A 185 -5.37 -20.91 15.13
N LEU A 186 -6.27 -20.17 15.79
CA LEU A 186 -7.07 -19.14 15.12
C LEU A 186 -6.20 -18.00 14.57
N GLN A 187 -5.11 -17.65 15.25
CA GLN A 187 -4.19 -16.62 14.77
C GLN A 187 -3.54 -17.00 13.43
N LEU A 188 -3.32 -18.29 13.15
CA LEU A 188 -2.82 -18.70 11.84
C LEU A 188 -3.80 -18.35 10.72
N VAL A 189 -5.11 -18.51 10.99
CA VAL A 189 -6.17 -18.19 10.03
C VAL A 189 -6.27 -16.67 9.85
N SER A 190 -6.25 -15.89 10.94
CA SER A 190 -6.30 -14.43 10.84
C SER A 190 -5.06 -13.83 10.18
N ALA A 191 -3.86 -14.36 10.45
CA ALA A 191 -2.63 -13.93 9.80
C ALA A 191 -2.67 -14.23 8.30
N SER A 192 -3.19 -15.40 7.91
CA SER A 192 -3.40 -15.76 6.51
C SER A 192 -4.41 -14.83 5.84
N ALA A 193 -5.52 -14.52 6.51
CA ALA A 193 -6.53 -13.59 6.01
C ALA A 193 -5.96 -12.18 5.85
N MET A 194 -5.19 -11.69 6.82
CA MET A 194 -4.52 -10.38 6.76
C MET A 194 -3.51 -10.31 5.61
N ALA A 195 -2.70 -11.35 5.41
CA ALA A 195 -1.79 -11.45 4.26
C ALA A 195 -2.57 -11.49 2.94
N LEU A 196 -3.68 -12.23 2.87
CA LEU A 196 -4.54 -12.25 1.69
C LEU A 196 -5.10 -10.85 1.39
N SER A 197 -5.65 -10.15 2.40
CA SER A 197 -6.15 -8.77 2.26
C SER A 197 -5.07 -7.77 1.89
N HIS A 198 -3.85 -8.00 2.36
CA HIS A 198 -2.70 -7.20 2.00
C HIS A 198 -2.40 -7.36 0.50
N GLY A 199 -2.31 -8.60 0.00
CA GLY A 199 -2.18 -8.90 -1.44
C GLY A 199 -3.28 -8.28 -2.30
N THR A 200 -4.55 -8.34 -1.86
CA THR A 200 -5.68 -7.76 -2.61
C THR A 200 -5.62 -6.23 -2.70
N ASN A 201 -5.00 -5.54 -1.74
CA ASN A 201 -4.94 -4.08 -1.76
C ASN A 201 -3.66 -3.55 -2.40
N ASP A 202 -2.52 -4.14 -2.05
CA ASP A 202 -1.22 -3.54 -2.32
C ASP A 202 -0.68 -3.86 -3.70
N ALA A 203 -0.77 -5.13 -4.13
CA ALA A 203 -0.37 -5.53 -5.48
C ALA A 203 -1.15 -4.74 -6.55
N GLN A 204 -2.45 -4.51 -6.29
CA GLN A 204 -3.32 -3.76 -7.20
C GLN A 204 -2.86 -2.32 -7.43
N LYS A 205 -2.18 -1.68 -6.48
CA LYS A 205 -1.69 -0.30 -6.65
C LYS A 205 -0.61 -0.24 -7.73
N VAL A 206 0.31 -1.20 -7.72
CA VAL A 206 1.35 -1.30 -8.75
C VAL A 206 0.77 -1.76 -10.07
N MET A 207 -0.19 -2.70 -10.06
CA MET A 207 -0.92 -3.08 -11.27
C MET A 207 -1.54 -1.85 -11.95
N GLY A 208 -2.16 -0.95 -11.17
CA GLY A 208 -2.73 0.29 -11.69
C GLY A 208 -1.70 1.18 -12.37
N ILE A 209 -0.53 1.36 -11.76
CA ILE A 209 0.55 2.21 -12.32
C ILE A 209 1.21 1.57 -13.54
N ALA A 210 1.57 0.29 -13.45
CA ALA A 210 2.16 -0.43 -14.58
C ALA A 210 1.21 -0.42 -15.78
N THR A 211 -0.08 -0.66 -15.53
CA THR A 211 -1.11 -0.57 -16.57
C THR A 211 -1.20 0.85 -17.11
N MET A 212 -1.30 1.87 -16.27
CA MET A 212 -1.33 3.28 -16.69
C MET A 212 -0.11 3.66 -17.55
N ALA A 213 1.09 3.13 -17.26
CA ALA A 213 2.28 3.35 -18.08
C ALA A 213 2.17 2.70 -19.48
N LEU A 214 1.60 1.49 -19.57
CA LEU A 214 1.31 0.82 -20.85
C LEU A 214 0.28 1.59 -21.66
N PHE A 215 -0.78 2.09 -21.01
CA PHE A 215 -1.81 2.90 -21.66
C PHE A 215 -1.27 4.27 -22.11
N ALA A 216 -0.41 4.92 -21.32
CA ALA A 216 0.24 6.16 -21.73
C ALA A 216 1.11 5.96 -22.98
N TYR A 217 1.77 4.81 -23.11
CA TYR A 217 2.56 4.45 -24.29
C TYR A 217 1.70 4.11 -25.51
N TYR A 218 0.84 3.10 -25.39
CA TYR A 218 0.06 2.56 -26.51
C TYR A 218 -1.23 3.35 -26.77
N GLY A 219 -1.98 3.70 -25.72
CA GLY A 219 -3.30 4.35 -25.81
C GLY A 219 -3.29 5.87 -26.01
N GLY A 220 -2.16 6.54 -25.80
CA GLY A 220 -1.96 7.97 -26.10
C GLY A 220 -0.94 8.26 -27.21
N GLY A 221 -0.12 7.27 -27.60
CA GLY A 221 0.93 7.42 -28.61
C GLY A 221 0.56 6.87 -29.98
N LYS A 222 0.04 5.63 -30.04
CA LYS A 222 -0.36 4.92 -31.28
C LYS A 222 -1.40 3.82 -30.98
N PRO A 223 -2.69 4.16 -30.81
CA PRO A 223 -3.71 3.18 -30.44
C PRO A 223 -3.85 2.01 -31.42
N SER A 224 -3.54 2.24 -32.71
CA SER A 224 -3.52 1.22 -33.77
C SER A 224 -2.45 0.14 -33.58
N ASP A 225 -1.39 0.45 -32.83
CA ASP A 225 -0.23 -0.41 -32.62
C ASP A 225 -0.32 -1.13 -31.27
N ALA A 226 -1.40 -0.91 -30.53
CA ALA A 226 -1.65 -1.59 -29.26
C ALA A 226 -1.83 -3.09 -29.50
N PRO A 227 -1.07 -3.95 -28.81
CA PRO A 227 -1.26 -5.39 -28.89
C PRO A 227 -2.66 -5.78 -28.41
N GLY A 228 -3.28 -6.80 -29.02
CA GLY A 228 -4.64 -7.23 -28.66
C GLY A 228 -4.82 -7.72 -27.21
N TRP A 229 -3.72 -7.96 -26.48
CA TRP A 229 -3.76 -8.26 -25.04
C TRP A 229 -3.93 -7.01 -24.15
N LEU A 230 -3.78 -5.81 -24.71
CA LEU A 230 -3.98 -4.52 -24.03
C LEU A 230 -5.27 -3.88 -24.55
N ASP A 231 -6.32 -3.89 -23.75
CA ASP A 231 -7.64 -3.34 -24.13
C ASP A 231 -7.67 -1.80 -24.04
N VAL A 232 -7.04 -1.16 -25.04
CA VAL A 232 -6.97 0.30 -25.18
C VAL A 232 -8.35 0.91 -25.47
N ALA A 233 -9.20 0.20 -26.21
CA ALA A 233 -10.51 0.67 -26.63
C ALA A 233 -11.47 0.87 -25.46
N THR A 234 -11.54 -0.09 -24.53
CA THR A 234 -12.43 0.00 -23.37
C THR A 234 -12.03 1.15 -22.44
N TRP A 235 -10.73 1.38 -22.23
CA TRP A 235 -10.26 2.49 -21.41
C TRP A 235 -10.57 3.85 -22.03
N GLN A 236 -10.38 4.03 -23.34
CA GLN A 236 -10.71 5.29 -24.02
C GLN A 236 -12.23 5.56 -24.03
N ALA A 237 -13.06 4.51 -24.23
CA ALA A 237 -14.50 4.66 -24.33
C ALA A 237 -15.20 4.83 -22.97
N LYS A 238 -14.72 4.13 -21.92
CA LYS A 238 -15.42 4.04 -20.63
C LYS A 238 -14.59 4.52 -19.44
N HIS A 239 -13.34 4.94 -19.65
CA HIS A 239 -12.38 5.19 -18.57
C HIS A 239 -12.21 3.99 -17.63
N GLU A 240 -12.49 2.78 -18.12
CA GLU A 240 -12.36 1.54 -17.36
C GLU A 240 -11.01 0.91 -17.64
N LEU A 241 -10.13 0.90 -16.62
CA LEU A 241 -8.82 0.29 -16.71
C LEU A 241 -8.92 -1.23 -16.56
N VAL A 242 -8.62 -1.95 -17.64
CA VAL A 242 -8.50 -3.42 -17.64
C VAL A 242 -7.04 -3.78 -17.44
N VAL A 243 -6.73 -4.46 -16.33
CA VAL A 243 -5.35 -4.88 -16.01
C VAL A 243 -5.01 -6.15 -16.79
N PRO A 244 -3.94 -6.17 -17.60
CA PRO A 244 -3.52 -7.38 -18.31
C PRO A 244 -3.10 -8.50 -17.34
N ALA A 245 -3.41 -9.75 -17.68
CA ALA A 245 -3.14 -10.91 -16.82
C ALA A 245 -1.65 -11.07 -16.46
N TRP A 246 -0.75 -10.74 -17.39
CA TRP A 246 0.69 -10.80 -17.13
C TRP A 246 1.13 -9.73 -16.13
N VAL A 247 0.49 -8.55 -16.11
CA VAL A 247 0.77 -7.49 -15.12
C VAL A 247 0.34 -7.97 -13.74
N ILE A 248 -0.83 -8.61 -13.64
CA ILE A 248 -1.31 -9.22 -12.39
C ILE A 248 -0.30 -10.25 -11.89
N GLY A 249 0.12 -11.18 -12.75
CA GLY A 249 1.09 -12.21 -12.40
C GLY A 249 2.47 -11.64 -12.01
N ALA A 250 2.98 -10.65 -12.74
CA ALA A 250 4.27 -10.02 -12.46
C ALA A 250 4.26 -9.25 -11.13
N CYS A 251 3.22 -8.48 -10.85
CA CYS A 251 3.04 -7.78 -9.58
C CYS A 251 2.88 -8.78 -8.42
N ALA A 252 2.04 -9.81 -8.60
CA ALA A 252 1.87 -10.87 -7.60
C ALA A 252 3.21 -11.55 -7.25
N MET A 253 4.02 -11.88 -8.26
CA MET A 253 5.35 -12.47 -8.05
C MET A 253 6.31 -11.49 -7.37
N ALA A 254 6.37 -10.23 -7.82
CA ALA A 254 7.24 -9.21 -7.24
C ALA A 254 6.91 -8.98 -5.76
N MET A 255 5.64 -8.77 -5.44
CA MET A 255 5.16 -8.59 -4.08
C MET A 255 5.43 -9.82 -3.20
N ALA A 256 5.19 -11.03 -3.69
CA ALA A 256 5.45 -12.27 -2.96
C ALA A 256 6.96 -12.49 -2.72
N ALA A 257 7.80 -12.22 -3.72
CA ALA A 257 9.25 -12.30 -3.61
C ALA A 257 9.81 -11.26 -2.63
N GLY A 258 9.28 -10.03 -2.66
CA GLY A 258 9.58 -9.00 -1.68
C GLY A 258 9.20 -9.45 -0.27
N THR A 259 7.98 -9.97 -0.12
CA THR A 259 7.52 -10.51 1.15
C THR A 259 8.45 -11.61 1.67
N ALA A 260 8.89 -12.50 0.77
CA ALA A 260 9.83 -13.58 1.07
C ALA A 260 11.22 -13.09 1.52
N ALA A 261 11.69 -11.95 1.00
CA ALA A 261 12.93 -11.31 1.42
C ALA A 261 12.82 -10.72 2.85
N GLY A 262 11.62 -10.28 3.23
CA GLY A 262 11.23 -9.89 4.57
C GLY A 262 11.54 -8.43 4.95
N GLY A 263 11.01 -7.99 6.10
CA GLY A 263 11.04 -6.58 6.53
C GLY A 263 11.64 -6.37 7.92
N TRP A 264 12.75 -7.05 8.24
CA TRP A 264 13.22 -7.24 9.63
C TRP A 264 13.45 -5.96 10.44
N ARG A 265 13.79 -4.84 9.79
CA ARG A 265 13.97 -3.54 10.47
C ARG A 265 12.63 -3.01 10.97
N ILE A 266 11.62 -2.96 10.09
CA ILE A 266 10.27 -2.48 10.41
C ILE A 266 9.53 -3.46 11.34
N MET A 267 9.70 -4.77 11.11
CA MET A 267 9.07 -5.81 11.93
C MET A 267 9.47 -5.70 13.41
N ARG A 268 10.73 -5.36 13.69
CA ARG A 268 11.20 -5.10 15.06
C ARG A 268 10.47 -3.93 15.72
N THR A 269 10.10 -2.91 14.94
CA THR A 269 9.30 -1.76 15.41
C THR A 269 7.84 -2.15 15.64
N MET A 270 7.20 -2.81 14.68
CA MET A 270 5.77 -3.15 14.73
C MET A 270 5.42 -4.24 15.77
N GLY A 271 6.26 -5.28 15.92
CA GLY A 271 5.90 -6.48 16.69
C GLY A 271 5.99 -6.36 18.21
N SER A 272 6.85 -5.48 18.74
CA SER A 272 7.11 -5.42 20.20
C SER A 272 7.10 -4.01 20.80
N ARG A 273 7.15 -2.96 19.97
CA ARG A 273 7.26 -1.58 20.45
C ARG A 273 5.92 -0.88 20.65
N ILE A 274 4.82 -1.41 20.13
CA ILE A 274 3.48 -0.81 20.30
C ILE A 274 2.78 -1.39 21.54
N ILE A 275 2.54 -2.71 21.55
CA ILE A 275 1.94 -3.44 22.67
C ILE A 275 2.63 -4.81 22.85
N ARG A 276 2.58 -5.39 24.06
CA ARG A 276 2.96 -6.81 24.26
C ARG A 276 1.78 -7.71 23.88
N LEU A 277 1.95 -8.47 22.80
CA LEU A 277 0.90 -9.31 22.22
C LEU A 277 0.87 -10.73 22.81
N LYS A 278 -0.33 -11.24 23.06
CA LYS A 278 -0.65 -12.67 23.22
C LYS A 278 -1.42 -13.16 21.99
N PRO A 279 -1.53 -14.48 21.74
CA PRO A 279 -2.20 -14.99 20.54
C PRO A 279 -3.61 -14.46 20.30
N ILE A 280 -4.41 -14.29 21.36
CA ILE A 280 -5.74 -13.67 21.27
C ILE A 280 -5.70 -12.24 20.75
N HIS A 281 -4.69 -11.46 21.17
CA HIS A 281 -4.54 -10.07 20.71
C HIS A 281 -4.12 -10.02 19.25
N GLY A 282 -3.19 -10.88 18.85
CA GLY A 282 -2.76 -11.01 17.46
C GLY A 282 -3.93 -11.39 16.56
N PHE A 283 -4.72 -12.39 16.96
CA PHE A 283 -5.94 -12.78 16.25
C PHE A 283 -6.92 -11.62 16.07
N CYS A 284 -7.25 -10.90 17.15
CA CYS A 284 -8.18 -9.77 17.07
C CYS A 284 -7.65 -8.64 16.19
N ALA A 285 -6.35 -8.32 16.29
CA ALA A 285 -5.74 -7.24 15.50
C ALA A 285 -5.68 -7.58 14.00
N GLU A 286 -5.24 -8.79 13.66
CA GLU A 286 -5.14 -9.26 12.27
C GLU A 286 -6.54 -9.40 11.64
N THR A 287 -7.52 -9.93 12.37
CA THR A 287 -8.89 -10.03 11.88
C THR A 287 -9.50 -8.66 11.64
N ALA A 288 -9.31 -7.72 12.58
CA ALA A 288 -9.79 -6.35 12.42
C ALA A 288 -9.12 -5.64 11.23
N GLY A 289 -7.80 -5.78 11.08
CA GLY A 289 -7.05 -5.25 9.95
C GLY A 289 -7.55 -5.83 8.62
N ALA A 290 -7.73 -7.15 8.55
CA ALA A 290 -8.25 -7.84 7.36
C ALA A 290 -9.67 -7.37 7.01
N VAL A 291 -10.55 -7.20 8.00
CA VAL A 291 -11.91 -6.68 7.79
C VAL A 291 -11.85 -5.27 7.18
N VAL A 292 -11.04 -4.37 7.74
CA VAL A 292 -10.89 -3.00 7.23
C VAL A 292 -10.36 -3.02 5.79
N LEU A 293 -9.35 -3.83 5.50
CA LEU A 293 -8.74 -3.92 4.18
C LEU A 293 -9.64 -4.56 3.12
N PHE A 294 -10.36 -5.63 3.46
CA PHE A 294 -11.33 -6.21 2.54
C PHE A 294 -12.47 -5.25 2.27
N THR A 295 -12.98 -4.57 3.29
CA THR A 295 -14.05 -3.58 3.13
C THR A 295 -13.59 -2.44 2.21
N ALA A 296 -12.37 -1.94 2.42
CA ALA A 296 -11.80 -0.92 1.56
C ALA A 296 -11.62 -1.39 0.11
N ALA A 297 -11.16 -2.63 -0.10
CA ALA A 297 -11.04 -3.21 -1.44
C ALA A 297 -12.39 -3.32 -2.16
N GLN A 298 -13.46 -3.71 -1.45
CA GLN A 298 -14.83 -3.76 -1.98
C GLN A 298 -15.36 -2.37 -2.33
N LEU A 299 -14.98 -1.35 -1.56
CA LEU A 299 -15.27 0.05 -1.86
C LEU A 299 -14.33 0.66 -2.90
N HIS A 300 -13.39 -0.13 -3.44
CA HIS A 300 -12.35 0.32 -4.37
C HIS A 300 -11.55 1.51 -3.83
N ALA A 301 -11.42 1.61 -2.52
CA ALA A 301 -10.74 2.70 -1.84
C ALA A 301 -9.28 2.30 -1.57
N PRO A 302 -8.29 3.00 -2.15
CA PRO A 302 -6.89 2.75 -1.84
C PRO A 302 -6.60 3.18 -0.40
N VAL A 303 -6.45 2.21 0.49
CA VAL A 303 -6.14 2.44 1.91
C VAL A 303 -4.72 2.00 2.25
N SER A 304 -4.24 2.46 3.41
CA SER A 304 -2.96 2.06 3.98
C SER A 304 -3.13 0.83 4.86
N THR A 305 -2.42 -0.25 4.49
CA THR A 305 -2.33 -1.50 5.25
C THR A 305 -1.61 -1.27 6.57
N THR A 306 -0.49 -0.55 6.55
CA THR A 306 0.24 -0.12 7.76
C THR A 306 -0.69 0.61 8.73
N HIS A 307 -1.48 1.57 8.25
CA HIS A 307 -2.39 2.31 9.13
C HIS A 307 -3.46 1.42 9.75
N ALA A 308 -4.10 0.58 8.93
CA ALA A 308 -5.17 -0.31 9.36
C ALA A 308 -4.69 -1.30 10.44
N ILE A 309 -3.57 -2.00 10.22
CA ILE A 309 -3.09 -3.00 11.18
C ILE A 309 -2.48 -2.36 12.43
N SER A 310 -1.67 -1.30 12.28
CA SER A 310 -1.08 -0.62 13.42
C SER A 310 -2.16 -0.05 14.34
N SER A 311 -3.21 0.55 13.76
CA SER A 311 -4.31 1.07 14.56
C SER A 311 -5.18 -0.02 15.17
N SER A 312 -5.40 -1.15 14.47
CA SER A 312 -6.03 -2.33 15.06
C SER A 312 -5.27 -2.88 16.26
N ILE A 313 -3.93 -2.95 16.18
CA ILE A 313 -3.08 -3.32 17.32
C ILE A 313 -3.26 -2.33 18.49
N MET A 314 -3.27 -1.02 18.20
CA MET A 314 -3.50 0.01 19.22
C MET A 314 -4.89 -0.11 19.86
N GLY A 315 -5.94 -0.35 19.07
CA GLY A 315 -7.31 -0.54 19.55
C GLY A 315 -7.47 -1.77 20.44
N VAL A 316 -6.88 -2.90 20.03
CA VAL A 316 -6.82 -4.12 20.85
C VAL A 316 -6.10 -3.85 22.17
N GLY A 317 -4.99 -3.10 22.17
CA GLY A 317 -4.28 -2.71 23.39
C GLY A 317 -5.12 -1.81 24.30
N ALA A 318 -5.75 -0.78 23.73
CA ALA A 318 -6.57 0.19 24.44
C ALA A 318 -7.79 -0.45 25.14
N SER A 319 -8.36 -1.50 24.54
CA SER A 319 -9.50 -2.24 25.12
C SER A 319 -9.21 -2.85 26.50
N ARG A 320 -7.94 -3.11 26.84
CA ARG A 320 -7.56 -3.60 28.18
C ARG A 320 -7.28 -2.46 29.14
N ARG A 321 -6.43 -1.54 28.73
CA ARG A 321 -6.07 -0.32 29.46
C ARG A 321 -5.34 0.61 28.51
N LEU A 322 -5.61 1.91 28.60
CA LEU A 322 -4.95 2.91 27.75
C LEU A 322 -3.41 2.88 27.91
N SER A 323 -2.90 2.58 29.11
CA SER A 323 -1.46 2.47 29.39
C SER A 323 -0.78 1.22 28.81
N ALA A 324 -1.54 0.28 28.23
CA ALA A 324 -0.95 -0.88 27.54
C ALA A 324 -0.35 -0.50 26.18
N VAL A 325 -0.84 0.60 25.60
CA VAL A 325 -0.32 1.15 24.34
C VAL A 325 0.81 2.13 24.67
N ARG A 326 1.95 1.95 23.99
CA ARG A 326 3.09 2.87 24.10
C ARG A 326 2.86 4.09 23.22
N TRP A 327 2.09 5.07 23.73
CA TRP A 327 1.66 6.25 22.97
C TRP A 327 2.78 7.09 22.36
N GLY A 328 3.97 7.12 22.96
CA GLY A 328 5.14 7.77 22.35
C GLY A 328 5.55 7.14 21.01
N VAL A 329 5.47 5.81 20.90
CA VAL A 329 5.75 5.10 19.64
C VAL A 329 4.62 5.33 18.63
N ALA A 330 3.37 5.25 19.09
CA ALA A 330 2.19 5.53 18.26
C ALA A 330 2.21 6.96 17.69
N GLY A 331 2.55 7.95 18.52
CA GLY A 331 2.68 9.35 18.10
C GLY A 331 3.75 9.53 17.03
N ASN A 332 4.94 8.93 17.22
CA ASN A 332 6.00 8.96 16.20
C ASN A 332 5.56 8.33 14.87
N MET A 333 4.75 7.26 14.91
CA MET A 333 4.18 6.65 13.71
C MET A 333 3.20 7.59 13.02
N ILE A 334 2.28 8.22 13.76
CA ILE A 334 1.32 9.19 13.21
C ILE A 334 2.06 10.36 12.54
N VAL A 335 3.12 10.88 13.16
CA VAL A 335 3.96 11.92 12.56
C VAL A 335 4.57 11.44 11.24
N ALA A 336 5.15 10.24 11.21
CA ALA A 336 5.67 9.65 9.97
C ALA A 336 4.60 9.47 8.90
N TRP A 337 3.37 9.09 9.28
CA TRP A 337 2.24 8.91 8.38
C TRP A 337 1.81 10.23 7.74
N ILE A 338 1.72 11.30 8.53
CA ILE A 338 1.38 12.64 8.05
C ILE A 338 2.49 13.17 7.13
N LEU A 339 3.76 12.98 7.49
CA LEU A 339 4.91 13.45 6.71
C LEU A 339 5.15 12.67 5.42
N THR A 340 4.65 11.44 5.30
CA THR A 340 4.91 10.59 4.13
C THR A 340 4.41 11.23 2.83
N LEU A 341 3.17 11.74 2.80
CA LEU A 341 2.60 12.40 1.61
C LEU A 341 3.38 13.66 1.16
N PRO A 342 3.62 14.67 2.02
CA PRO A 342 4.32 15.89 1.59
C PRO A 342 5.77 15.62 1.22
N VAL A 343 6.46 14.72 1.93
CA VAL A 343 7.86 14.42 1.60
C VAL A 343 7.96 13.66 0.28
N SER A 344 7.10 12.66 0.03
CA SER A 344 7.12 11.95 -1.25
C SER A 344 6.65 12.83 -2.42
N ALA A 345 5.73 13.77 -2.19
CA ALA A 345 5.37 14.78 -3.17
C ALA A 345 6.55 15.71 -3.50
N LEU A 346 7.29 16.16 -2.49
CA LEU A 346 8.49 16.96 -2.72
C LEU A 346 9.53 16.17 -3.51
N LEU A 347 9.79 14.90 -3.16
CA LEU A 347 10.71 14.04 -3.88
C LEU A 347 10.28 13.82 -5.34
N GLY A 348 8.98 13.63 -5.59
CA GLY A 348 8.42 13.50 -6.95
C GLY A 348 8.57 14.78 -7.77
N ALA A 349 8.34 15.93 -7.15
CA ALA A 349 8.52 17.23 -7.79
C ALA A 349 9.99 17.51 -8.16
N VAL A 350 10.91 17.20 -7.24
CA VAL A 350 12.36 17.32 -7.46
C VAL A 350 12.83 16.38 -8.56
N ALA A 351 12.40 15.10 -8.51
CA ALA A 351 12.73 14.13 -9.56
C ALA A 351 12.28 14.62 -10.93
N TYR A 352 11.06 15.17 -11.04
CA TYR A 352 10.56 15.73 -12.29
C TYR A 352 11.36 16.95 -12.75
N ALA A 353 11.67 17.88 -11.84
CA ALA A 353 12.46 19.07 -12.16
C ALA A 353 13.84 18.72 -12.74
N VAL A 354 14.45 17.64 -12.26
CA VAL A 354 15.74 17.12 -12.74
C VAL A 354 15.58 16.33 -14.04
N LEU A 355 14.59 15.44 -14.13
CA LEU A 355 14.47 14.50 -15.26
C LEU A 355 13.85 15.11 -16.52
N ARG A 356 13.04 16.16 -16.39
CA ARG A 356 12.46 16.86 -17.55
C ARG A 356 13.51 17.41 -18.52
N THR A 357 14.71 17.75 -18.04
CA THR A 357 15.79 18.28 -18.89
C THR A 357 16.41 17.20 -19.79
N TYR A 358 16.23 15.92 -19.44
CA TYR A 358 16.80 14.78 -20.18
C TYR A 358 15.75 14.06 -21.06
N PHE A 359 14.49 14.04 -20.61
CA PHE A 359 13.41 13.29 -21.26
C PHE A 359 12.36 14.17 -21.94
N GLY A 360 12.45 15.50 -21.83
CA GLY A 360 11.42 16.42 -22.29
C GLY A 360 10.29 16.61 -21.27
N PRO A 361 9.32 17.50 -21.56
CA PRO A 361 8.17 17.76 -20.71
C PRO A 361 7.22 16.55 -20.54
#